data_AF-B8EKT4-F1
#
_entry.id   AF-B8EKT4-F1
#
_cell.length_a   1.000
_cell.length_b   1.000
_cell.length_c   1.000
_cell.angle_alpha   90.00
_cell.angle_beta   90.00
_cell.angle_gamma   90.00
#
_symmetry.space_group_name_H-M   'P 1'
#
loop_
_entity.id
_entity.type
_entity.pdbx_description
1 polymer ?
#
loop_
_entity_poly.entity_id
_entity_poly.type
_entity_poly.pdbx_seq_one_letter_code
_entity_poly.pdbx_strand_id
1 'polypeptide(L)' 'MTLHDVLGLFAYWRDYPPTHEILKCVYGVQRKPEAANPKCGYDPSGIGGLIARFPDGFVRAIEGGR' A
#
# COMPACT_ATOMS: atom_id res chain seq x y z
N MET A 1 -6.58 18.19 14.38
CA MET A 1 -6.03 17.34 15.45
C MET A 1 -6.20 18.09 16.76
N THR A 2 -6.93 17.51 17.70
CA THR A 2 -7.27 18.09 19.00
C THR A 2 -6.27 17.63 20.08
N LEU A 3 -6.29 18.26 21.26
CA LEU A 3 -5.48 17.82 22.40
C LEU A 3 -5.79 16.36 22.79
N HIS A 4 -7.06 15.95 22.70
CA HIS A 4 -7.47 14.57 22.97
C HIS A 4 -6.85 13.58 21.98
N ASP A 5 -6.75 13.95 20.70
CA ASP A 5 -6.12 13.10 19.68
C ASP A 5 -4.63 12.90 19.97
N VAL A 6 -3.94 13.95 20.43
CA VAL A 6 -2.51 13.89 20.80
C VAL A 6 -2.29 13.01 22.03
N LEU A 7 -3.14 13.15 23.05
CA LEU A 7 -3.07 12.31 24.25
C LEU A 7 -3.38 10.84 23.94
N GLY A 8 -4.36 10.59 23.08
CA GLY A 8 -4.68 9.25 22.60
C GLY A 8 -3.51 8.62 21.84
N LEU A 9 -2.83 9.40 21.00
CA LEU A 9 -1.65 8.95 20.27
C LEU A 9 -0.50 8.56 21.22
N PHE A 10 -0.23 9.37 22.25
CA PHE A 10 0.79 9.03 23.24
C PHE A 10 0.42 7.82 24.08
N ALA A 11 -0.85 7.64 24.45
CA ALA A 11 -1.31 6.44 25.13
C ALA A 11 -1.12 5.20 24.26
N TYR A 12 -1.46 5.27 22.98
CA TYR A 12 -1.23 4.19 22.02
C TYR A 12 0.27 3.87 21.88
N TRP A 13 1.14 4.88 21.75
CA TRP A 13 2.59 4.67 21.63
C TRP A 13 3.24 4.12 22.89
N ARG A 14 2.63 4.31 24.07
CA ARG A 14 3.12 3.67 25.29
C ARG A 14 3.00 2.15 25.23
N ASP A 15 1.90 1.65 24.66
CA ASP A 15 1.62 0.22 24.56
C ASP A 15 2.20 -0.37 23.24
N TYR A 16 2.25 0.43 22.18
CA TYR A 16 2.74 0.07 20.84
C TYR A 16 3.75 1.11 20.35
N PRO A 17 5.00 1.07 20.84
CA PRO A 17 5.97 2.11 20.55
C PRO A 17 6.26 2.19 19.04
N PRO A 18 6.45 3.42 18.51
CA PRO A 18 6.77 3.68 17.12
C PRO A 18 8.18 3.14 16.82
N THR A 19 8.24 1.82 16.57
CA THR A 19 9.47 1.03 16.62
C THR A 19 10.41 1.45 15.50
N HIS A 20 9.87 1.81 14.33
CA HIS A 20 10.68 2.22 13.19
C HIS A 20 11.35 3.59 13.42
N GLU A 21 10.71 4.51 14.13
CA GLU A 21 11.27 5.79 14.55
C GLU A 21 12.33 5.62 15.64
N ILE A 22 12.07 4.76 16.62
CA ILE A 22 13.06 4.42 17.67
C ILE A 22 14.30 3.80 17.04
N LEU A 23 14.13 2.83 16.14
CA LEU A 23 15.24 2.20 15.44
C LEU A 23 16.02 3.19 14.58
N LYS A 24 15.32 4.11 13.90
CA LYS A 24 15.96 5.19 13.13
C LYS A 24 16.80 6.11 14.03
N CYS A 25 16.27 6.51 15.19
CA CYS A 25 16.96 7.43 16.10
C CYS A 25 18.15 6.78 16.82
N VAL A 26 18.00 5.54 17.30
CA VAL A 26 19.03 4.85 18.09
C VAL A 26 20.11 4.23 17.20
N TYR A 27 19.70 3.58 16.11
CA TYR A 27 20.60 2.81 15.26
C TYR A 27 20.89 3.46 13.90
N GLY A 28 20.37 4.67 13.66
CA GLY A 28 20.59 5.38 12.40
C GLY A 28 19.97 4.68 11.19
N VAL A 29 19.00 3.78 11.39
CA VAL A 29 18.35 3.03 10.30
C VAL A 29 17.54 4.02 9.45
N GLN A 30 18.10 4.40 8.31
CA GLN A 30 17.39 5.23 7.34
C GLN A 30 16.53 4.36 6.46
N ARG A 31 15.25 4.75 6.27
CA ARG A 31 14.42 4.17 5.23
C ARG A 31 15.14 4.41 3.91
N LYS A 32 15.59 3.34 3.25
CA LYS A 32 16.09 3.44 1.88
C LYS A 32 14.97 4.08 1.05
N PRO A 33 15.21 5.22 0.38
CA PRO A 33 14.25 5.74 -0.58
C PRO A 33 13.88 4.59 -1.51
N GLU A 34 12.59 4.34 -1.71
CA GLU A 34 12.19 3.42 -2.76
C GLU A 34 12.85 3.94 -4.04
N ALA A 35 13.85 3.23 -4.55
CA ALA A 35 14.38 3.51 -5.87
C ALA A 35 13.17 3.45 -6.79
N ALA A 36 12.87 4.55 -7.47
CA ALA A 36 11.77 4.63 -8.42
C ALA A 36 11.78 3.35 -9.24
N ASN A 37 10.76 2.51 -9.05
CA ASN A 37 10.74 1.15 -9.57
C ASN A 37 10.93 1.23 -11.09
N PRO A 38 12.09 0.82 -11.65
CA PRO A 38 12.35 0.98 -13.05
C PRO A 38 11.73 -0.22 -13.76
N LYS A 39 10.39 -0.26 -13.84
CA LYS A 39 9.58 -1.08 -14.74
C LYS A 39 8.08 -0.86 -14.48
N CYS A 40 7.58 0.27 -14.95
CA CYS A 40 6.17 0.43 -15.32
C CYS A 40 5.85 -0.40 -16.58
N GLY A 41 6.07 -1.72 -16.51
CA GLY A 41 5.91 -2.62 -17.67
C GLY A 41 6.09 -4.10 -17.37
N TYR A 42 6.52 -4.47 -16.17
CA TYR A 42 6.45 -5.86 -15.73
C TYR A 42 5.16 -6.05 -14.94
N ASP A 43 4.14 -6.55 -15.61
CA ASP A 43 2.88 -7.00 -15.02
C ASP A 43 2.92 -8.52 -14.84
N PRO A 44 3.52 -9.03 -13.74
CA PRO A 44 3.61 -10.47 -13.50
C PRO A 44 2.23 -11.11 -13.32
N SER A 45 1.22 -10.32 -12.96
CA SER A 45 -0.16 -10.77 -12.79
C SER A 45 -0.95 -10.86 -14.09
N GLY A 46 -0.50 -10.22 -15.17
CA GLY A 46 -1.26 -10.07 -16.42
C GLY A 46 -2.55 -9.24 -16.27
N ILE A 47 -2.72 -8.54 -15.14
CA ILE A 47 -3.95 -7.81 -14.82
C ILE A 47 -4.14 -6.57 -15.72
N GLY A 48 -3.05 -5.97 -16.18
CA GLY A 48 -3.08 -4.90 -17.18
C GLY A 48 -3.72 -5.35 -18.49
N GLY A 49 -3.49 -6.60 -18.90
CA GLY A 49 -4.16 -7.20 -20.05
C GLY A 49 -5.66 -7.40 -19.82
N LEU A 50 -6.06 -7.79 -18.60
CA LEU A 50 -7.47 -7.94 -18.23
C LEU A 50 -8.19 -6.58 -18.15
N ILE A 51 -7.57 -5.57 -17.54
CA ILE A 51 -8.10 -4.21 -17.46
C ILE A 51 -8.24 -3.60 -18.86
N ALA A 52 -7.24 -3.77 -19.73
CA ALA A 52 -7.31 -3.30 -21.12
C ALA A 52 -8.46 -3.96 -21.90
N ARG A 53 -8.76 -5.23 -21.59
CA ARG A 53 -9.81 -6.00 -22.26
C ARG A 53 -11.22 -5.72 -21.71
N PHE A 54 -11.34 -5.40 -20.43
CA PHE A 54 -12.60 -5.09 -19.74
C PHE A 54 -12.47 -3.78 -18.97
N PRO A 55 -12.44 -2.63 -19.66
CA PRO A 55 -12.20 -1.32 -19.03
C PRO A 55 -13.33 -0.88 -18.09
N ASP A 56 -14.54 -1.43 -18.28
CA ASP A 56 -15.69 -1.23 -17.41
C ASP A 56 -15.73 -2.21 -16.22
N GLY A 57 -14.82 -3.18 -16.16
CA GLY A 57 -14.73 -4.16 -15.08
C GLY A 57 -15.75 -5.29 -15.15
N PHE A 58 -16.51 -5.41 -16.25
CA PHE A 58 -17.56 -6.43 -16.39
C PHE A 58 -17.24 -7.42 -17.49
N VAL A 59 -17.16 -8.71 -17.14
CA VAL A 59 -17.13 -9.81 -18.12
C VAL A 59 -18.57 -10.23 -18.39
N ARG A 60 -19.10 -9.82 -19.54
CA ARG A 60 -20.41 -10.30 -19.99
C ARG A 60 -20.24 -11.71 -20.54
N ALA A 61 -20.66 -12.72 -19.77
CA ALA A 61 -20.81 -14.06 -20.30
C ALA A 61 -21.89 -14.01 -21.39
N ILE A 62 -21.55 -14.43 -22.60
CA ILE A 62 -22.56 -14.74 -23.60
C ILE A 62 -23.22 -16.03 -23.09
N GLU A 63 -24.45 -15.93 -22.60
CA GLU A 63 -25.31 -17.09 -22.45
C GLU A 63 -25.41 -17.75 -23.82
N GLY A 64 -24.76 -18.91 -23.96
CA GLY A 64 -24.93 -19.79 -25.10
C GLY A 64 -26.37 -20.28 -25.15
N GLY A 65 -27.22 -19.56 -25.88
CA GLY A 65 -28.46 -20.08 -26.43
C GLY A 65 -28.15 -20.81 -27.73
N ARG A 66 -28.38 -22.14 -27.70
CA ARG A 66 -28.44 -23.13 -28.79
C ARG A 66 -28.36 -22.63 -30.23
#